data_AF-A0A8H7GXC1-F1
#
_entry.id   AF-A0A8H7GXC1-F1
#
_cell.length_a   1.000
_cell.length_b   1.000
_cell.length_c   1.000
_cell.angle_alpha   90.00
_cell.angle_beta   90.00
_cell.angle_gamma   90.00
#
_symmetry.space_group_name_H-M   'P 1'
#
loop_
_entity.id
_entity.type
_entity.pdbx_description
1 polymer ?
#
loop_
_entity_poly.entity_id
_entity_poly.type
_entity_poly.pdbx_seq_one_letter_code
_entity_poly.pdbx_strand_id
1 'polypeptide(L)'
;MVKLLFRKGLAAKELGRELESIRCFQEVLSLDPANVGAQDELEKATTVPKLKKQKAGKNVLIPLEIVDELPRNFAEIVSPSPVIQKEASTCINENLVESVSEELFGKKHAASETSNSQAKNGEASPQFSEMPSMHFLRALKLVPQDKKAKSYQYVTSLDLETLQSLFKILGVDLEFFEFYLEASTRIITGENATYLASEILEKLKHMSTFNRFSLTLILCDQLLIRGLILAVKQKFPDMVNQFEEVLHTSR
;
A
#
# COMPACT_ATOMS: atom_id res chain seq x y z
N MET A 1 -36.48 12.60 -13.52
CA MET A 1 -35.82 11.31 -13.24
C MET A 1 -34.84 10.91 -14.35
N VAL A 2 -35.27 10.85 -15.61
CA VAL A 2 -34.46 10.47 -16.80
C VAL A 2 -33.08 11.16 -16.87
N LYS A 3 -33.02 12.49 -16.75
CA LYS A 3 -31.75 13.26 -16.79
C LYS A 3 -30.76 12.88 -15.68
N LEU A 4 -31.25 12.50 -14.50
CA LEU A 4 -30.39 12.13 -13.37
C LEU A 4 -29.75 10.77 -13.61
N LEU A 5 -30.56 9.79 -14.06
CA LEU A 5 -30.08 8.45 -14.41
C LEU A 5 -29.08 8.49 -15.57
N PHE A 6 -29.34 9.33 -16.58
CA PHE A 6 -28.40 9.52 -17.70
C PHE A 6 -27.04 10.06 -17.23
N ARG A 7 -27.03 11.06 -16.35
CA ARG A 7 -25.79 11.60 -15.75
C ARG A 7 -25.09 10.58 -14.87
N LYS A 8 -25.83 9.75 -14.12
CA LYS A 8 -25.27 8.66 -13.32
C LYS A 8 -24.58 7.62 -14.22
N GLY A 9 -25.21 7.26 -15.34
CA GLY A 9 -24.62 6.35 -16.34
C GLY A 9 -23.30 6.90 -16.90
N LEU A 10 -23.27 8.16 -17.31
CA LEU A 10 -22.04 8.82 -17.76
C LEU A 10 -20.94 8.83 -16.69
N ALA A 11 -21.27 9.16 -15.44
CA ALA A 11 -20.30 9.12 -14.35
C ALA A 11 -19.76 7.70 -14.09
N ALA A 12 -20.62 6.69 -14.12
CA ALA A 12 -20.21 5.28 -13.98
C ALA A 12 -19.29 4.83 -15.12
N LYS A 13 -19.55 5.29 -16.36
CA LYS A 13 -18.69 5.05 -17.52
C LYS A 13 -17.29 5.65 -17.34
N GLU A 14 -17.19 6.92 -16.96
CA GLU A 14 -15.91 7.59 -16.71
C GLU A 14 -15.12 6.96 -15.55
N LEU A 15 -15.82 6.34 -14.59
CA LEU A 15 -15.24 5.58 -13.49
C LEU A 15 -14.84 4.13 -13.87
N GLY A 16 -15.02 3.72 -15.12
CA GLY A 16 -14.70 2.37 -15.60
C GLY A 16 -15.68 1.28 -15.15
N ARG A 17 -16.84 1.64 -14.60
CA ARG A 17 -17.89 0.71 -14.14
C ARG A 17 -18.88 0.44 -15.25
N GLU A 18 -18.44 -0.30 -16.25
CA GLU A 18 -19.15 -0.48 -17.52
C GLU A 18 -20.53 -1.16 -17.36
N LEU A 19 -20.62 -2.20 -16.51
CA LEU A 19 -21.89 -2.88 -16.23
C LEU A 19 -22.92 -1.96 -15.55
N GLU A 20 -22.47 -1.11 -14.61
CA GLU A 20 -23.36 -0.17 -13.91
C GLU A 20 -23.84 0.93 -14.87
N SER A 21 -22.96 1.41 -15.75
CA SER A 21 -23.29 2.35 -16.81
C SER A 21 -24.36 1.81 -17.76
N ILE A 22 -24.18 0.57 -18.24
CA ILE A 22 -25.14 -0.11 -19.13
C ILE A 22 -26.53 -0.20 -18.47
N ARG A 23 -26.58 -0.61 -17.20
CA ARG A 23 -27.85 -0.66 -16.45
C ARG A 23 -28.52 0.70 -16.36
N CYS A 24 -27.76 1.76 -16.09
CA CYS A 24 -28.31 3.12 -16.02
C CYS A 24 -28.92 3.56 -17.36
N PHE A 25 -28.27 3.23 -18.50
CA PHE A 25 -28.81 3.56 -19.81
C PHE A 25 -30.05 2.73 -20.18
N GLN A 26 -30.10 1.44 -19.80
CA GLN A 26 -31.29 0.61 -19.96
C GLN A 26 -32.48 1.13 -19.14
N GLU A 27 -32.25 1.58 -17.90
CA GLU A 27 -33.28 2.22 -17.08
C GLU A 27 -33.76 3.54 -17.69
N VAL A 28 -32.87 4.33 -18.28
CA VAL A 28 -33.24 5.55 -19.03
C VAL A 28 -34.16 5.21 -20.20
N LEU A 29 -33.83 4.19 -20.99
CA LEU A 29 -34.64 3.76 -22.14
C LEU A 29 -35.97 3.11 -21.73
N SER A 30 -36.04 2.52 -20.54
CA SER A 30 -37.29 2.00 -19.99
C SER A 30 -38.27 3.11 -19.60
N LEU A 31 -37.75 4.27 -19.20
CA LEU A 31 -38.55 5.46 -18.84
C LEU A 31 -38.83 6.38 -20.02
N ASP A 32 -37.89 6.48 -20.95
CA ASP A 32 -37.98 7.29 -22.17
C ASP A 32 -37.36 6.52 -23.35
N PRO A 33 -38.17 5.72 -24.06
CA PRO A 33 -37.70 4.93 -25.20
C PRO A 33 -37.19 5.78 -26.37
N ALA A 34 -37.55 7.07 -26.44
CA ALA A 34 -37.14 8.00 -27.50
C ALA A 34 -35.83 8.73 -27.17
N ASN A 35 -35.15 8.39 -26.07
CA ASN A 35 -33.91 9.02 -25.67
C ASN A 35 -32.72 8.54 -26.53
N VAL A 36 -32.46 9.27 -27.61
CA VAL A 36 -31.35 9.01 -28.56
C VAL A 36 -30.01 8.93 -27.85
N GLY A 37 -29.74 9.81 -26.88
CA GLY A 37 -28.46 9.83 -26.17
C GLY A 37 -28.18 8.55 -25.38
N ALA A 38 -29.21 7.93 -24.80
CA ALA A 38 -29.05 6.67 -24.08
C ALA A 38 -28.90 5.47 -25.03
N GLN A 39 -29.55 5.51 -26.21
CA GLN A 39 -29.36 4.49 -27.25
C GLN A 39 -27.92 4.50 -27.78
N ASP A 40 -27.39 5.66 -28.13
CA ASP A 40 -26.03 5.82 -28.65
C ASP A 40 -24.97 5.33 -27.65
N GLU A 41 -25.13 5.67 -26.36
CA GLU A 41 -24.18 5.25 -25.32
C GLU A 41 -24.26 3.74 -25.02
N LEU A 42 -25.46 3.14 -25.11
CA LEU A 42 -25.64 1.70 -24.96
C LEU A 42 -25.07 0.92 -26.15
N GLU A 43 -25.22 1.43 -27.37
CA GLU A 43 -24.61 0.85 -28.57
C GLU A 43 -23.08 0.85 -28.43
N LYS A 44 -22.47 1.99 -28.08
CA LYS A 44 -21.01 2.08 -27.87
C LYS A 44 -20.50 1.11 -26.80
N ALA A 45 -21.24 0.96 -25.70
CA ALA A 45 -20.87 0.08 -24.59
C ALA A 45 -21.02 -1.42 -24.93
N THR A 46 -21.85 -1.76 -25.92
CA THR A 46 -22.06 -3.16 -26.36
C THR A 46 -21.26 -3.50 -27.62
N THR A 47 -20.84 -2.50 -28.40
CA THR A 47 -19.91 -2.69 -29.51
C THR A 47 -18.52 -3.03 -28.97
N VAL A 48 -18.20 -4.32 -28.95
CA VAL A 48 -16.87 -4.82 -28.64
C VAL A 48 -15.86 -4.15 -29.60
N PRO A 49 -14.80 -3.48 -29.12
CA PRO A 49 -13.76 -2.97 -29.99
C PRO A 49 -13.19 -4.18 -30.74
N LYS A 50 -13.29 -4.17 -32.07
CA LYS A 50 -12.65 -5.17 -32.93
C LYS A 50 -11.16 -5.17 -32.57
N LEU A 51 -10.76 -6.13 -31.74
CA LEU A 51 -9.38 -6.37 -31.36
C LEU A 51 -8.57 -6.42 -32.66
N LYS A 52 -7.61 -5.51 -32.81
CA LYS A 52 -6.59 -5.62 -33.85
C LYS A 52 -6.02 -7.02 -33.73
N LYS A 53 -6.22 -7.86 -34.76
CA LYS A 53 -5.72 -9.23 -34.83
C LYS A 53 -4.24 -9.22 -34.44
N GLN A 54 -3.94 -9.60 -33.20
CA GLN A 54 -2.59 -9.98 -32.83
C GLN A 54 -2.26 -11.23 -33.64
N LYS A 55 -1.05 -11.27 -34.22
CA LYS A 55 -0.59 -12.41 -35.02
C LYS A 55 -0.82 -13.69 -34.22
N ALA A 56 -1.58 -14.60 -34.78
CA ALA A 56 -1.94 -15.88 -34.18
C ALA A 56 -0.67 -16.64 -33.77
N GLY A 57 -0.33 -16.58 -32.48
CA GLY A 57 0.38 -17.67 -31.83
C GLY A 57 -0.49 -18.91 -31.92
N LYS A 58 0.13 -20.10 -31.99
CA LYS A 58 -0.57 -21.39 -32.10
C LYS A 58 -1.69 -21.45 -31.06
N ASN A 59 -2.94 -21.39 -31.51
CA ASN A 59 -4.11 -21.58 -30.65
C ASN A 59 -4.10 -23.03 -30.18
N VAL A 60 -3.61 -23.27 -28.97
CA VAL A 60 -3.81 -24.54 -28.28
C VAL A 60 -5.29 -24.59 -27.92
N LEU A 61 -6.06 -25.44 -28.59
CA LEU A 61 -7.42 -25.76 -28.17
C LEU A 61 -7.31 -26.46 -26.81
N ILE A 62 -7.59 -25.73 -25.75
CA ILE A 62 -7.78 -26.31 -24.42
C ILE A 62 -9.19 -26.93 -24.44
N PRO A 63 -9.33 -28.25 -24.29
CA PRO A 63 -10.64 -28.86 -24.16
C PRO A 63 -11.35 -28.30 -22.92
N LEU A 64 -12.50 -27.67 -23.13
CA LEU A 64 -13.36 -27.21 -22.05
C LEU A 64 -14.30 -28.36 -21.70
N GLU A 65 -14.06 -29.01 -20.56
CA GLU A 65 -15.00 -29.96 -19.97
C GLU A 65 -16.07 -29.17 -19.22
N ILE A 66 -17.30 -29.16 -19.75
CA ILE A 66 -18.44 -28.52 -19.10
C ILE A 66 -18.88 -29.47 -17.99
N VAL A 67 -18.64 -29.08 -16.74
CA VAL A 67 -19.07 -29.84 -15.57
C VAL A 67 -20.11 -29.00 -14.83
N ASP A 68 -21.34 -29.50 -14.77
CA ASP A 68 -22.44 -28.86 -14.01
C ASP A 68 -22.26 -29.06 -12.50
N GLU A 69 -21.50 -30.09 -12.11
CA GLU A 69 -21.22 -30.46 -10.72
C GLU A 69 -19.75 -30.20 -10.35
N LEU A 70 -19.49 -29.92 -9.08
CA LEU A 70 -18.12 -29.68 -8.60
C LEU A 70 -17.29 -30.96 -8.75
N PRO A 71 -16.15 -30.97 -9.47
CA PRO A 71 -15.36 -32.18 -9.66
C PRO A 71 -14.93 -32.77 -8.31
N ARG A 72 -14.85 -34.10 -8.21
CA ARG A 72 -14.63 -34.84 -6.95
C ARG A 72 -13.46 -34.30 -6.11
N ASN A 73 -12.36 -33.92 -6.78
CA ASN A 73 -11.18 -33.33 -6.15
C ASN A 73 -11.48 -32.04 -5.35
N PHE A 74 -12.50 -31.30 -5.75
CA PHE A 74 -12.96 -30.09 -5.08
C PHE A 74 -14.16 -30.37 -4.16
N ALA A 75 -14.96 -31.40 -4.44
CA ALA A 75 -16.06 -31.83 -3.58
C ALA A 75 -15.58 -32.25 -2.18
N GLU A 76 -14.42 -32.90 -2.07
CA GLU A 76 -13.80 -33.27 -0.77
C GLU A 76 -13.37 -32.05 0.06
N ILE A 77 -13.07 -30.92 -0.59
CA ILE A 77 -12.66 -29.67 0.08
C ILE A 77 -13.88 -28.92 0.61
N VAL A 78 -15.01 -29.01 -0.11
CA VAL A 78 -16.22 -28.24 0.17
C VAL A 78 -17.20 -29.01 1.07
N SER A 79 -17.12 -30.34 1.11
CA SER A 79 -17.95 -31.14 2.01
C SER A 79 -17.26 -31.34 3.38
N PRO A 80 -17.79 -30.78 4.47
CA PRO A 80 -17.37 -31.18 5.80
C PRO A 80 -17.91 -32.58 6.06
N SER A 81 -17.15 -33.61 5.69
CA SER A 81 -17.38 -34.96 6.20
C SER A 81 -17.17 -34.92 7.72
N PRO A 82 -18.04 -35.55 8.54
CA PRO A 82 -17.89 -35.54 9.98
C PRO A 82 -16.53 -36.13 10.33
N VAL A 83 -15.62 -35.26 10.72
CA VAL A 83 -14.30 -35.64 11.20
C VAL A 83 -14.54 -36.52 12.42
N ILE A 84 -14.26 -37.81 12.27
CA ILE A 84 -13.93 -38.68 13.40
C ILE A 84 -12.81 -37.94 14.13
N GLN A 85 -13.16 -37.42 15.30
CA GLN A 85 -12.30 -36.60 16.14
C GLN A 85 -11.01 -37.37 16.39
N LYS A 86 -9.92 -36.93 15.74
CA LYS A 86 -8.59 -37.12 16.30
C LYS A 86 -8.37 -35.93 17.22
N GLU A 87 -8.38 -36.24 18.50
CA GLU A 87 -8.19 -35.32 19.61
C GLU A 87 -7.01 -34.38 19.36
N ALA A 88 -7.33 -33.10 19.15
CA ALA A 88 -6.45 -31.99 19.47
C ALA A 88 -7.32 -30.98 20.21
N SER A 89 -7.28 -31.09 21.53
CA SER A 89 -7.93 -30.18 22.45
C SER A 89 -7.40 -28.77 22.25
N THR A 90 -8.22 -27.88 21.70
CA THR A 90 -8.12 -26.44 21.97
C THR A 90 -9.49 -25.96 22.38
N CYS A 91 -9.66 -25.85 23.69
CA CYS A 91 -10.79 -25.16 24.31
C CYS A 91 -10.86 -23.73 23.77
N ILE A 92 -11.97 -23.39 23.12
CA ILE A 92 -12.35 -22.00 22.91
C ILE A 92 -12.63 -21.45 24.31
N ASN A 93 -11.73 -20.60 24.80
CA ASN A 93 -11.91 -19.92 26.07
C ASN A 93 -12.87 -18.76 25.80
N GLU A 94 -14.14 -18.89 26.22
CA GLU A 94 -15.20 -17.90 25.96
C GLU A 94 -14.82 -16.47 26.39
N ASN A 95 -13.89 -16.34 27.35
CA ASN A 95 -13.35 -15.06 27.81
C ASN A 95 -12.41 -14.36 26.80
N LEU A 96 -11.87 -15.07 25.81
CA LEU A 96 -10.93 -14.49 24.84
C LEU A 96 -11.64 -13.56 23.86
N VAL A 97 -12.86 -13.93 23.44
CA VAL A 97 -13.64 -13.12 22.49
C VAL A 97 -14.10 -11.82 23.14
N GLU A 98 -14.52 -11.87 24.41
CA GLU A 98 -14.89 -10.69 25.20
C GLU A 98 -13.65 -9.80 25.44
N SER A 99 -12.48 -10.38 25.74
CA SER A 99 -11.25 -9.60 25.97
C SER A 99 -10.77 -8.86 24.71
N VAL A 100 -10.83 -9.51 23.55
CA VAL A 100 -10.39 -8.93 22.27
C VAL A 100 -11.37 -7.84 21.81
N SER A 101 -12.67 -7.99 22.10
CA SER A 101 -13.69 -6.99 21.75
C SER A 101 -13.65 -5.77 22.68
N GLU A 102 -13.37 -5.95 23.98
CA GLU A 102 -13.12 -4.83 24.91
C GLU A 102 -11.86 -4.03 24.55
N GLU A 103 -10.83 -4.70 24.02
CA GLU A 103 -9.57 -4.10 23.56
C GLU A 103 -9.74 -3.28 22.27
N LEU A 104 -10.54 -3.78 21.32
CA LEU A 104 -10.75 -3.13 20.00
C LEU A 104 -11.68 -1.90 20.05
N PHE A 105 -12.69 -1.91 20.92
CA PHE A 105 -13.71 -0.85 20.93
C PHE A 105 -13.70 0.03 22.19
N GLY A 106 -12.87 -0.32 23.17
CA GLY A 106 -12.77 0.38 24.45
C GLY A 106 -14.02 0.19 25.31
N LYS A 107 -13.84 0.04 26.63
CA LYS A 107 -14.95 0.02 27.57
C LYS A 107 -15.72 1.35 27.47
N LYS A 108 -17.03 1.25 27.24
CA LYS A 108 -17.95 2.40 27.24
C LYS A 108 -17.92 3.06 28.62
N HIS A 109 -17.13 4.13 28.77
CA HIS A 109 -17.11 4.94 29.98
C HIS A 109 -18.45 5.66 30.14
N ALA A 110 -19.26 5.18 31.09
CA ALA A 110 -20.18 6.06 31.80
C ALA A 110 -19.35 7.02 32.67
N ALA A 111 -19.78 8.28 32.70
CA ALA A 111 -19.10 9.44 33.24
C ALA A 111 -18.51 9.28 34.66
N SER A 112 -17.33 9.84 34.90
CA SER A 112 -17.08 10.82 35.97
C SER A 112 -15.65 11.34 35.93
N GLU A 113 -15.50 12.51 36.53
CA GLU A 113 -14.47 13.52 36.35
C GLU A 113 -13.16 13.26 37.13
N THR A 114 -12.18 14.09 36.78
CA THR A 114 -11.14 14.70 37.65
C THR A 114 -9.86 13.94 38.04
N SER A 115 -8.75 14.56 37.60
CA SER A 115 -7.56 14.95 38.39
C SER A 115 -6.32 14.06 38.44
N ASN A 116 -5.32 14.56 37.70
CA ASN A 116 -3.96 14.90 38.14
C ASN A 116 -2.89 13.80 38.38
N SER A 117 -1.71 14.18 37.91
CA SER A 117 -0.39 13.56 37.79
C SER A 117 0.14 12.76 39.01
N GLN A 118 0.77 11.60 38.77
CA GLN A 118 2.20 11.35 39.02
C GLN A 118 2.61 9.89 38.76
N ALA A 119 3.83 9.76 38.24
CA ALA A 119 4.52 8.53 37.90
C ALA A 119 4.71 7.57 39.10
N LYS A 120 4.62 6.26 38.85
CA LYS A 120 5.56 5.25 39.36
C LYS A 120 5.42 3.92 38.61
N ASN A 121 6.57 3.28 38.46
CA ASN A 121 6.86 2.05 37.73
C ASN A 121 5.96 0.86 38.11
N GLY A 122 5.62 0.05 37.10
CA GLY A 122 4.98 -1.26 37.24
C GLY A 122 4.93 -1.99 35.90
N GLU A 123 5.81 -2.97 35.76
CA GLU A 123 5.65 -4.23 35.01
C GLU A 123 4.93 -4.24 33.65
N ALA A 124 5.75 -4.40 32.61
CA ALA A 124 5.51 -5.17 31.39
C ALA A 124 4.03 -5.41 31.00
N SER A 125 3.36 -4.37 30.53
CA SER A 125 2.42 -4.55 29.42
C SER A 125 3.18 -5.20 28.24
N PRO A 126 2.57 -6.09 27.44
CA PRO A 126 3.18 -6.49 26.18
C PRO A 126 3.29 -5.20 25.38
N GLN A 127 4.50 -4.66 25.32
CA GLN A 127 4.82 -3.48 24.55
C GLN A 127 4.45 -3.85 23.12
N PHE A 128 3.32 -3.31 22.65
CA PHE A 128 2.90 -3.48 21.27
C PHE A 128 4.14 -3.11 20.46
N SER A 129 4.78 -4.09 19.83
CA SER A 129 5.95 -3.86 19.00
C SER A 129 5.39 -3.21 17.75
N GLU A 130 5.14 -1.91 17.86
CA GLU A 130 4.38 -1.09 16.94
C GLU A 130 5.29 -0.80 15.75
N MET A 131 5.62 -1.86 15.00
CA MET A 131 6.43 -1.75 13.81
C MET A 131 5.71 -0.75 12.89
N PRO A 132 6.41 0.31 12.44
CA PRO A 132 5.75 1.37 11.71
C PRO A 132 5.19 0.84 10.40
N SER A 133 3.92 1.12 10.10
CA SER A 133 3.34 0.74 8.82
C SER A 133 3.86 1.64 7.69
N MET A 134 3.94 1.11 6.46
CA MET A 134 4.26 1.93 5.28
C MET A 134 3.30 3.09 5.07
N HIS A 135 2.03 2.91 5.48
CA HIS A 135 1.03 3.98 5.43
C HIS A 135 1.41 5.14 6.37
N PHE A 136 1.82 4.84 7.61
CA PHE A 136 2.30 5.83 8.55
C PHE A 136 3.52 6.58 8.03
N LEU A 137 4.51 5.85 7.50
CA LEU A 137 5.74 6.44 6.97
C LEU A 137 5.45 7.37 5.78
N ARG A 138 4.52 7.00 4.91
CA ARG A 138 4.06 7.86 3.80
C ARG A 138 3.34 9.11 4.31
N ALA A 139 2.54 8.99 5.36
CA ALA A 139 1.85 10.13 5.97
C ALA A 139 2.82 11.19 6.53
N LEU A 140 4.05 10.80 6.92
CA LEU A 140 5.07 11.75 7.38
C LEU A 140 5.44 12.81 6.33
N LYS A 141 5.30 12.49 5.04
CA LYS A 141 5.53 13.44 3.95
C LYS A 141 4.53 14.61 3.96
N LEU A 142 3.32 14.38 4.47
CA LEU A 142 2.22 15.36 4.55
C LEU A 142 2.34 16.30 5.76
N VAL A 143 3.25 16.02 6.69
CA VAL A 143 3.45 16.85 7.88
C VAL A 143 3.93 18.25 7.47
N PRO A 144 3.39 19.33 8.08
CA PRO A 144 3.84 20.70 7.80
C PRO A 144 5.35 20.89 8.09
N GLN A 145 6.02 21.72 7.27
CA GLN A 145 7.47 21.93 7.31
C GLN A 145 8.02 22.25 8.72
N ASP A 146 7.29 23.05 9.50
CA ASP A 146 7.67 23.45 10.86
C ASP A 146 7.82 22.27 11.83
N LYS A 147 7.14 21.15 11.55
CA LYS A 147 7.17 19.93 12.36
C LYS A 147 7.94 18.78 11.70
N LYS A 148 8.43 18.96 10.47
CA LYS A 148 9.13 17.91 9.71
C LYS A 148 10.47 17.50 10.31
N ALA A 149 11.11 18.34 11.13
CA ALA A 149 12.40 18.00 11.75
C ALA A 149 12.34 16.67 12.53
N LYS A 150 11.28 16.45 13.30
CA LYS A 150 11.06 15.19 14.04
C LYS A 150 10.78 14.02 13.10
N SER A 151 10.02 14.25 12.03
CA SER A 151 9.71 13.23 11.02
C SER A 151 10.96 12.78 10.28
N TYR A 152 11.85 13.71 9.92
CA TYR A 152 13.13 13.39 9.29
C TYR A 152 14.00 12.55 10.21
N GLN A 153 14.16 12.99 11.47
CA GLN A 153 14.92 12.25 12.47
C GLN A 153 14.40 10.82 12.62
N TYR A 154 13.07 10.65 12.74
CA TYR A 154 12.43 9.34 12.86
C TYR A 154 12.72 8.43 11.66
N VAL A 155 12.56 8.93 10.44
CA VAL A 155 12.75 8.12 9.22
C VAL A 155 14.21 7.73 9.04
N THR A 156 15.15 8.62 9.36
CA THR A 156 16.57 8.29 9.30
C THR A 156 17.04 7.40 10.43
N SER A 157 16.35 7.38 11.58
CA SER A 157 16.70 6.52 12.71
C SER A 157 16.10 5.11 12.62
N LEU A 158 15.39 4.77 11.54
CA LEU A 158 14.82 3.42 11.36
C LEU A 158 15.93 2.37 11.24
N ASP A 159 15.82 1.28 12.02
CA ASP A 159 16.79 0.19 12.02
C ASP A 159 16.72 -0.64 10.73
N LEU A 160 17.82 -1.30 10.36
CA LEU A 160 17.87 -2.17 9.19
C LEU A 160 16.82 -3.29 9.24
N GLU A 161 16.57 -3.87 10.42
CA GLU A 161 15.56 -4.92 10.61
C GLU A 161 14.15 -4.43 10.29
N THR A 162 13.85 -3.18 10.67
CA THR A 162 12.54 -2.56 10.38
C THR A 162 12.36 -2.32 8.89
N LEU A 163 13.38 -1.79 8.22
CA LEU A 163 13.38 -1.60 6.76
C LEU A 163 13.26 -2.93 6.03
N GLN A 164 13.94 -3.98 6.52
CA GLN A 164 13.85 -5.31 5.95
C GLN A 164 12.44 -5.87 6.05
N SER A 165 11.81 -5.79 7.22
CA SER A 165 10.43 -6.22 7.39
C SER A 165 9.47 -5.47 6.45
N LEU A 166 9.65 -4.15 6.32
CA LEU A 166 8.78 -3.30 5.51
C LEU A 166 8.88 -3.59 4.01
N PHE A 167 10.10 -3.80 3.49
CA PHE A 167 10.33 -3.95 2.04
C PHE A 167 10.37 -5.41 1.56
N LYS A 168 10.40 -6.39 2.46
CA LYS A 168 10.51 -7.81 2.10
C LYS A 168 9.42 -8.29 1.13
N ILE A 169 8.19 -7.80 1.28
CA ILE A 169 7.03 -8.28 0.49
C ILE A 169 6.82 -7.40 -0.75
N LEU A 170 6.70 -6.09 -0.55
CA LEU A 170 6.27 -5.14 -1.60
C LEU A 170 7.43 -4.48 -2.34
N GLY A 171 8.65 -4.57 -1.82
CA GLY A 171 9.80 -3.81 -2.30
C GLY A 171 9.81 -2.37 -1.78
N VAL A 172 10.75 -1.58 -2.28
CA VAL A 172 10.92 -0.18 -1.90
C VAL A 172 9.76 0.65 -2.44
N ASP A 173 9.19 1.50 -1.58
CA ASP A 173 8.11 2.42 -1.93
C ASP A 173 8.66 3.78 -2.35
N LEU A 174 8.09 4.36 -3.41
CA LEU A 174 8.58 5.60 -4.02
C LEU A 174 8.42 6.82 -3.11
N GLU A 175 7.23 7.02 -2.53
CA GLU A 175 6.99 8.23 -1.74
C GLU A 175 7.76 8.21 -0.42
N PHE A 176 7.89 7.02 0.17
CA PHE A 176 8.79 6.83 1.30
C PHE A 176 10.24 7.12 0.91
N PHE A 177 10.72 6.57 -0.21
CA PHE A 177 12.10 6.75 -0.64
C PHE A 177 12.45 8.21 -0.93
N GLU A 178 11.58 8.94 -1.61
CA GLU A 178 11.74 10.39 -1.83
C GLU A 178 11.81 11.15 -0.50
N PHE A 179 10.93 10.83 0.44
CA PHE A 179 10.92 11.45 1.76
C PHE A 179 12.19 11.10 2.56
N TYR A 180 12.70 9.88 2.42
CA TYR A 180 13.95 9.44 3.01
C TYR A 180 15.16 10.20 2.45
N LEU A 181 15.21 10.46 1.14
CA LEU A 181 16.27 11.27 0.52
C LEU A 181 16.20 12.74 0.97
N GLU A 182 15.00 13.31 1.05
CA GLU A 182 14.77 14.66 1.59
C GLU A 182 15.28 14.75 3.04
N ALA A 183 14.91 13.78 3.89
CA ALA A 183 15.35 13.68 5.28
C ALA A 183 16.87 13.57 5.38
N SER A 184 17.47 12.67 4.59
CA SER A 184 18.92 12.43 4.55
C SER A 184 19.69 13.71 4.20
N THR A 185 19.21 14.46 3.21
CA THR A 185 19.83 15.73 2.79
C THR A 185 19.78 16.76 3.93
N ARG A 186 18.63 16.88 4.62
CA ARG A 186 18.47 17.80 5.77
C ARG A 186 19.37 17.43 6.95
N ILE A 187 19.57 16.14 7.20
CA ILE A 187 20.41 15.68 8.30
C ILE A 187 21.89 15.87 7.99
N ILE A 188 22.33 15.54 6.78
CA ILE A 188 23.73 15.72 6.36
C ILE A 188 24.10 17.21 6.34
N THR A 189 23.17 18.09 5.99
CA THR A 189 23.40 19.54 6.06
C THR A 189 23.50 20.08 7.50
N GLY A 190 22.99 19.36 8.51
CA GLY A 190 23.09 19.71 9.94
C GLY A 190 24.48 19.51 10.57
N GLU A 191 24.71 20.06 11.76
CA GLU A 191 26.05 20.15 12.38
C GLU A 191 26.68 18.79 12.80
N ASN A 192 25.87 17.79 13.16
CA ASN A 192 26.34 16.48 13.68
C ASN A 192 26.38 15.36 12.61
N ALA A 193 26.92 15.65 11.42
CA ALA A 193 26.64 14.84 10.23
C ALA A 193 27.53 13.60 9.97
N THR A 194 28.66 13.43 10.67
CA THR A 194 29.67 12.43 10.26
C THR A 194 29.21 10.98 10.41
N TYR A 195 28.65 10.61 11.57
CA TYR A 195 28.17 9.25 11.82
C TYR A 195 26.85 8.96 11.08
N LEU A 196 26.02 9.99 10.89
CA LEU A 196 24.75 9.89 10.20
C LEU A 196 24.94 9.60 8.71
N ALA A 197 25.96 10.18 8.08
CA ALA A 197 26.22 9.95 6.66
C ALA A 197 26.64 8.49 6.36
N SER A 198 27.44 7.85 7.22
CA SER A 198 27.76 6.42 7.08
C SER A 198 26.55 5.52 7.31
N GLU A 199 25.72 5.83 8.28
CA GLU A 199 24.49 5.07 8.58
C GLU A 199 23.47 5.17 7.44
N ILE A 200 23.29 6.38 6.88
CA ILE A 200 22.46 6.61 5.70
C ILE A 200 22.96 5.79 4.51
N LEU A 201 24.28 5.77 4.29
CA LEU A 201 24.89 4.99 3.21
C LEU A 201 24.66 3.50 3.38
N GLU A 202 24.80 2.97 4.60
CA GLU A 202 24.52 1.57 4.91
C GLU A 202 23.05 1.22 4.64
N LYS A 203 22.13 2.07 5.06
CA LYS A 203 20.69 1.91 4.80
C LYS A 203 20.37 1.98 3.31
N LEU A 204 20.99 2.89 2.55
CA LEU A 204 20.82 2.96 1.09
C LEU A 204 21.36 1.71 0.39
N LYS A 205 22.53 1.20 0.81
CA LYS A 205 23.06 -0.08 0.32
C LYS A 205 22.10 -1.22 0.66
N HIS A 206 21.53 -1.24 1.86
CA HIS A 206 20.54 -2.24 2.23
C HIS A 206 19.26 -2.13 1.38
N MET A 207 18.74 -0.91 1.18
CA MET A 207 17.59 -0.63 0.32
C MET A 207 17.82 -1.11 -1.12
N SER A 208 19.06 -1.01 -1.61
CA SER A 208 19.43 -1.44 -2.97
C SER A 208 19.23 -2.93 -3.25
N THR A 209 19.18 -3.75 -2.19
CA THR A 209 18.99 -5.20 -2.30
C THR A 209 17.53 -5.62 -2.47
N PHE A 210 16.57 -4.73 -2.18
CA PHE A 210 15.14 -5.06 -2.22
C PHE A 210 14.55 -4.93 -3.62
N ASN A 211 13.45 -5.64 -3.83
CA ASN A 211 12.68 -5.54 -5.07
C ASN A 211 12.24 -4.09 -5.30
N ARG A 212 12.07 -3.73 -6.58
CA ARG A 212 11.63 -2.40 -7.03
C ARG A 212 12.57 -1.24 -6.69
N PHE A 213 13.75 -1.46 -6.10
CA PHE A 213 14.70 -0.37 -5.85
C PHE A 213 15.13 0.32 -7.15
N SER A 214 15.55 -0.43 -8.16
CA SER A 214 15.96 0.15 -9.46
C SER A 214 14.80 0.93 -10.14
N LEU A 215 13.58 0.39 -10.13
CA LEU A 215 12.41 1.10 -10.65
C LEU A 215 12.11 2.38 -9.86
N THR A 216 12.19 2.30 -8.53
CA THR A 216 11.97 3.44 -7.64
C THR A 216 13.00 4.54 -7.90
N LEU A 217 14.27 4.16 -8.11
CA LEU A 217 15.36 5.08 -8.41
C LEU A 217 15.16 5.79 -9.76
N ILE A 218 14.63 5.09 -10.77
CA ILE A 218 14.29 5.67 -12.08
C ILE A 218 13.13 6.66 -11.96
N LEU A 219 12.12 6.34 -11.15
CA LEU A 219 10.92 7.16 -10.96
C LEU A 219 11.14 8.35 -10.01
N CYS A 220 12.12 8.27 -9.13
CA CYS A 220 12.45 9.30 -8.15
C CYS A 220 12.85 10.63 -8.82
N ASP A 221 12.47 11.73 -8.20
CA ASP A 221 12.92 13.06 -8.62
C ASP A 221 14.45 13.17 -8.55
N GLN A 222 15.06 13.42 -9.71
CA GLN A 222 16.50 13.59 -9.88
C GLN A 222 17.04 14.80 -9.10
N LEU A 223 16.19 15.79 -8.77
CA LEU A 223 16.58 16.92 -7.94
C LEU A 223 16.90 16.50 -6.51
N LEU A 224 16.18 15.52 -5.95
CA LEU A 224 16.43 15.01 -4.60
C LEU A 224 17.75 14.24 -4.55
N ILE A 225 18.00 13.39 -5.55
CA ILE A 225 19.25 12.63 -5.67
C ILE A 225 20.44 13.57 -5.81
N ARG A 226 20.35 14.56 -6.73
CA ARG A 226 21.40 15.57 -6.91
C ARG A 226 21.61 16.41 -5.65
N GLY A 227 20.53 16.81 -4.98
CA GLY A 227 20.59 17.57 -3.73
C GLY A 227 21.34 16.82 -2.64
N LEU A 228 21.07 15.52 -2.49
CA LEU A 228 21.77 14.66 -1.55
C LEU A 228 23.26 14.53 -1.89
N ILE A 229 23.60 14.25 -3.15
CA ILE A 229 25.00 14.12 -3.60
C ILE A 229 25.77 15.43 -3.38
N LEU A 230 25.16 16.58 -3.66
CA LEU A 230 25.79 17.88 -3.42
C LEU A 230 26.03 18.13 -1.92
N ALA A 231 25.07 17.79 -1.07
CA ALA A 231 25.23 17.90 0.38
C ALA A 231 26.36 17.00 0.91
N VAL A 232 26.45 15.76 0.41
CA VAL A 232 27.55 14.84 0.72
C VAL A 232 28.87 15.39 0.21
N LYS A 233 28.93 15.90 -1.02
CA LYS A 233 30.15 16.48 -1.60
C LYS A 233 30.69 17.68 -0.82
N GLN A 234 29.80 18.49 -0.25
CA GLN A 234 30.18 19.65 0.54
C GLN A 234 30.80 19.26 1.89
N LYS A 235 30.29 18.21 2.56
CA LYS A 235 30.72 17.84 3.91
C LYS A 235 31.66 16.63 3.98
N PHE A 236 31.51 15.68 3.08
CA PHE A 236 32.16 14.37 3.07
C PHE A 236 32.60 14.00 1.64
N PRO A 237 33.61 14.70 1.07
CA PRO A 237 34.05 14.45 -0.30
C PRO A 237 34.51 12.99 -0.53
N ASP A 238 35.04 12.33 0.50
CA ASP A 238 35.54 10.95 0.42
C ASP A 238 34.44 9.90 0.21
N MET A 239 33.19 10.20 0.62
CA MET A 239 32.07 9.27 0.52
C MET A 239 31.22 9.44 -0.75
N VAL A 240 31.45 10.50 -1.52
CA VAL A 240 30.64 10.84 -2.71
C VAL A 240 30.55 9.67 -3.69
N ASN A 241 31.68 9.04 -3.99
CA ASN A 241 31.74 7.92 -4.95
C ASN A 241 30.85 6.75 -4.51
N GLN A 242 30.76 6.47 -3.20
CA GLN A 242 29.93 5.38 -2.69
C GLN A 242 28.43 5.70 -2.78
N PHE A 243 28.06 6.96 -2.54
CA PHE A 243 26.67 7.41 -2.73
C PHE A 243 26.29 7.40 -4.22
N GLU A 244 27.18 7.87 -5.09
CA GLU A 244 26.98 7.85 -6.54
C GLU A 244 26.86 6.43 -7.07
N GLU A 245 27.69 5.49 -6.60
CA GLU A 245 27.61 4.08 -6.97
C GLU A 245 26.19 3.55 -6.71
N VAL A 246 25.68 3.69 -5.49
CA VAL A 246 24.36 3.16 -5.10
C VAL A 246 23.20 3.88 -5.81
N LEU A 247 23.27 5.21 -5.95
CA LEU A 247 22.19 6.03 -6.51
C LEU A 247 22.24 6.17 -8.04
N HIS A 248 23.29 5.67 -8.69
CA HIS A 248 23.40 5.58 -10.15
C HIS A 248 23.54 4.14 -10.68
N THR A 249 23.37 3.10 -9.84
CA THR A 249 23.49 1.67 -10.23
C THR A 249 22.50 1.23 -11.35
N SER A 250 21.58 2.08 -11.80
CA SER A 250 20.67 1.76 -12.92
C SER A 250 21.29 2.11 -14.27
N ARG A 251 22.31 1.36 -14.70
CA ARG A 251 22.67 1.29 -16.11
C ARG A 251 23.12 -0.11 -16.53
#